data_AF-A0A2V8E184-F1
#
_entry.id   AF-A0A2V8E184-F1
#
_cell.length_a   1.000
_cell.length_b   1.000
_cell.length_c   1.000
_cell.angle_alpha   90.00
_cell.angle_beta   90.00
_cell.angle_gamma   90.00
#
_symmetry.space_group_name_H-M   'P 1'
#
loop_
_entity.id
_entity.type
_entity.pdbx_description
1 polymer ?
#
loop_
_entity_poly.entity_id
_entity_poly.type
_entity_poly.pdbx_seq_one_letter_code
_entity_poly.pdbx_strand_id
1 'polypeptide(L)'
;MTVNWTGGQMLISRRWLWTLGLWAITTVMMAAQDATTLTGVVTTSADGLSVPGAVVSVVGLNAAATTDGTGRYTLEISRSLAPGGKAQIKVEGLGLPAKIIEVDLMPGPMSLDIALSIGFSETVTVGSRAVGAEAQKAVPVDIITQEQIASSGYAETAQVLEAIAPSFNFPRPTITDGTDTVRPATLRGLGPDQVLVLINGKRRHQSALVHLNSSIGRGSTGVDLNAIPVSAIEHIEVLRDGAAAQYGSDAIAGVINIVLKGGVSGPTITSKVGMSWGSFVGNACTPSGLTCAPGSDLKFSDGGLFDGGGSWGLPLGKGSLLVAAEYRHHNRTNRASIDPRDQIVAGDAGNNAVPEPNHRWGDPDTRDSMSFVNASVPLNDRQTRWVYAFGGFSRRVANSAGF
;
A
#
# COMPACT_ATOMS: atom_id res chain seq x y z
N MET A 1 63.16 -1.26 -35.44
CA MET A 1 64.29 -1.61 -34.57
C MET A 1 64.35 -3.12 -34.49
N THR A 2 65.10 -3.73 -35.41
CA THR A 2 65.30 -5.18 -35.54
C THR A 2 66.41 -5.60 -34.61
N VAL A 3 66.12 -6.49 -33.65
CA VAL A 3 67.14 -7.15 -32.84
C VAL A 3 67.02 -8.65 -33.06
N ASN A 4 68.08 -9.20 -33.64
CA ASN A 4 68.31 -10.61 -33.92
C ASN A 4 68.37 -11.43 -32.62
N TRP A 5 67.74 -12.60 -32.63
CA TRP A 5 67.98 -13.67 -31.67
C TRP A 5 69.10 -14.57 -32.20
N THR A 6 70.29 -14.49 -31.60
CA THR A 6 71.35 -15.50 -31.75
C THR A 6 71.15 -16.60 -30.72
N GLY A 7 71.18 -17.84 -31.19
CA GLY A 7 70.88 -19.04 -30.43
C GLY A 7 71.78 -19.30 -29.22
N GLY A 8 71.15 -19.91 -28.22
CA GLY A 8 71.81 -20.62 -27.14
C GLY A 8 70.83 -21.69 -26.64
N GLN A 9 71.09 -22.96 -26.97
CA GLN A 9 70.34 -24.08 -26.39
C GLN A 9 70.68 -24.17 -24.90
N MET A 10 69.71 -23.87 -24.04
CA MET A 10 69.83 -24.09 -22.60
C MET A 10 69.43 -25.54 -22.30
N LEU A 11 70.42 -26.38 -21.99
CA LEU A 11 70.21 -27.74 -21.47
C LEU A 11 69.61 -27.65 -20.05
N ILE A 12 68.28 -27.70 -19.96
CA ILE A 12 67.57 -27.79 -18.68
C ILE A 12 67.80 -29.19 -18.12
N SER A 13 68.63 -29.30 -17.08
CA SER A 13 68.85 -30.55 -16.37
C SER A 13 67.53 -31.05 -15.76
N ARG A 14 67.28 -32.36 -15.86
CA ARG A 14 66.07 -33.05 -15.38
C ARG A 14 65.67 -32.72 -13.94
N ARG A 15 66.59 -32.23 -13.10
CA ARG A 15 66.31 -31.83 -11.71
C ARG A 15 65.42 -30.58 -11.57
N TRP A 16 65.42 -29.67 -12.55
CA TRP A 16 64.61 -28.44 -12.49
C TRP A 16 63.13 -28.65 -12.87
N LEU A 17 62.85 -29.70 -13.65
CA LEU A 17 61.47 -30.08 -14.01
C LEU A 17 60.69 -30.67 -12.83
N TRP A 18 61.36 -31.34 -11.89
CA TRP A 18 60.71 -31.86 -10.67
C TRP A 18 60.42 -30.75 -9.66
N THR A 19 61.27 -29.74 -9.55
CA THR A 19 61.05 -28.61 -8.62
C THR A 19 59.99 -27.63 -9.11
N LEU A 20 59.91 -27.37 -10.43
CA LEU A 20 58.81 -26.61 -11.03
C LEU A 20 57.49 -27.39 -11.02
N GLY A 21 57.54 -28.72 -11.22
CA GLY A 21 56.39 -29.60 -11.04
C GLY A 21 55.87 -29.63 -9.60
N LEU A 22 56.76 -29.70 -8.60
CA LEU A 22 56.35 -29.66 -7.19
C LEU A 22 55.79 -28.29 -6.78
N TRP A 23 56.34 -27.18 -7.29
CA TRP A 23 55.79 -25.84 -7.05
C TRP A 23 54.46 -25.61 -7.78
N ALA A 24 54.28 -26.14 -8.99
CA ALA A 24 53.00 -26.08 -9.70
C ALA A 24 51.93 -26.97 -9.04
N ILE A 25 52.30 -28.14 -8.51
CA ILE A 25 51.37 -29.05 -7.82
C ILE A 25 51.01 -28.53 -6.42
N THR A 26 51.94 -27.87 -5.71
CA THR A 26 51.63 -27.25 -4.40
C THR A 26 50.85 -25.94 -4.51
N THR A 27 51.06 -25.14 -5.56
CA THR A 27 50.26 -23.93 -5.80
C THR A 27 48.84 -24.22 -6.30
N VAL A 28 48.63 -25.31 -7.04
CA VAL A 28 47.29 -25.73 -7.49
C VAL A 28 46.46 -26.34 -6.35
N MET A 29 47.08 -26.95 -5.33
CA MET A 29 46.32 -27.46 -4.16
C MET A 29 45.96 -26.40 -3.12
N MET A 30 46.63 -25.24 -3.08
CA MET A 30 46.32 -24.18 -2.10
C MET A 30 45.24 -23.18 -2.58
N ALA A 31 44.83 -23.20 -3.85
CA ALA A 31 43.80 -22.29 -4.37
C ALA A 31 42.37 -22.85 -4.31
N ALA A 32 42.17 -24.05 -3.75
CA ALA A 32 40.89 -24.78 -3.83
C ALA A 32 40.04 -24.78 -2.53
N GLN A 33 40.33 -23.94 -1.52
CA GLN A 33 39.67 -24.03 -0.20
C GLN A 33 38.96 -22.74 0.29
N ASP A 34 38.73 -21.74 -0.55
CA ASP A 34 38.18 -20.43 -0.10
C ASP A 34 36.71 -20.14 -0.49
N ALA A 35 36.01 -21.08 -1.13
CA ALA A 35 34.60 -20.94 -1.48
C ALA A 35 33.72 -21.89 -0.64
N THR A 36 32.54 -21.39 -0.27
CA THR A 36 31.46 -22.20 0.29
C THR A 36 30.51 -22.57 -0.83
N THR A 37 30.28 -23.86 -1.06
CA THR A 37 29.31 -24.34 -2.05
C THR A 37 28.08 -24.83 -1.33
N LEU A 38 26.98 -24.09 -1.41
CA LEU A 38 25.71 -24.44 -0.81
C LEU A 38 24.83 -25.17 -1.83
N THR A 39 24.46 -26.41 -1.54
CA THR A 39 23.52 -27.19 -2.35
C THR A 39 22.25 -27.49 -1.56
N GLY A 40 21.15 -27.75 -2.24
CA GLY A 40 19.92 -28.17 -1.57
C GLY A 40 18.72 -28.22 -2.50
N VAL A 41 17.57 -28.53 -1.92
CA VAL A 41 16.28 -28.53 -2.61
C VAL A 41 15.35 -27.49 -1.99
N VAL A 42 14.66 -26.72 -2.84
CA VAL A 42 13.56 -25.86 -2.44
C VAL A 42 12.24 -26.59 -2.67
N THR A 43 11.47 -26.74 -1.59
CA THR A 43 10.15 -27.39 -1.62
C THR A 43 9.08 -26.50 -1.01
N THR A 44 7.82 -26.84 -1.23
CA THR A 44 6.68 -26.26 -0.52
C THR A 44 6.49 -26.95 0.83
N SER A 45 6.17 -26.19 1.88
CA SER A 45 6.02 -26.75 3.23
C SER A 45 4.73 -27.53 3.46
N ALA A 46 3.71 -27.37 2.60
CA ALA A 46 2.39 -27.98 2.78
C ALA A 46 2.30 -29.40 2.21
N ASP A 47 2.90 -29.62 1.04
CA ASP A 47 2.79 -30.83 0.23
C ASP A 47 4.16 -31.38 -0.23
N GLY A 48 5.26 -30.69 0.07
CA GLY A 48 6.62 -31.17 -0.21
C GLY A 48 6.98 -31.16 -1.69
N LEU A 49 6.22 -30.46 -2.53
CA LEU A 49 6.47 -30.35 -3.97
C LEU A 49 7.70 -29.49 -4.24
N SER A 50 8.48 -29.87 -5.25
CA SER A 50 9.61 -29.09 -5.75
C SER A 50 9.17 -27.71 -6.24
N VAL A 51 9.93 -26.67 -5.92
CA VAL A 51 9.70 -25.30 -6.43
C VAL A 51 10.73 -24.99 -7.51
N PRO A 52 10.41 -25.18 -8.81
CA PRO A 52 11.30 -24.83 -9.91
C PRO A 52 11.34 -23.32 -10.14
N GLY A 53 12.51 -22.79 -10.54
CA GLY A 53 12.68 -21.37 -10.84
C GLY A 53 12.72 -20.44 -9.61
N ALA A 54 12.81 -21.00 -8.40
CA ALA A 54 13.03 -20.21 -7.19
C ALA A 54 14.45 -19.65 -7.17
N VAL A 55 14.60 -18.40 -6.74
CA VAL A 55 15.89 -17.72 -6.63
C VAL A 55 16.37 -17.83 -5.19
N VAL A 56 17.52 -18.45 -4.99
CA VAL A 56 18.26 -18.53 -3.72
C VAL A 56 19.39 -17.53 -3.79
N SER A 57 19.37 -16.51 -2.94
CA SER A 57 20.33 -15.41 -2.97
C SER A 57 20.87 -15.10 -1.58
N VAL A 58 22.05 -14.48 -1.52
CA VAL A 58 22.61 -13.96 -0.27
C VAL A 58 22.25 -12.49 -0.13
N VAL A 59 21.56 -12.12 0.96
CA VAL A 59 21.11 -10.75 1.20
C VAL A 59 22.32 -9.81 1.29
N GLY A 60 22.30 -8.74 0.51
CA GLY A 60 23.36 -7.73 0.48
C GLY A 60 24.57 -8.08 -0.39
N LEU A 61 24.56 -9.24 -1.07
CA LEU A 61 25.65 -9.70 -1.93
C LEU A 61 25.14 -10.10 -3.32
N ASN A 62 25.99 -9.97 -4.33
CA ASN A 62 25.67 -10.37 -5.70
C ASN A 62 25.97 -11.86 -5.94
N ALA A 63 25.41 -12.72 -5.08
CA ALA A 63 25.52 -14.17 -5.17
C ALA A 63 24.11 -14.78 -5.15
N ALA A 64 23.71 -15.40 -6.26
CA ALA A 64 22.41 -16.02 -6.41
C ALA A 64 22.48 -17.27 -7.31
N ALA A 65 21.56 -18.21 -7.06
CA ALA A 65 21.35 -19.42 -7.84
C ALA A 65 19.85 -19.63 -8.05
N THR A 66 19.47 -20.23 -9.16
CA THR A 66 18.07 -20.53 -9.47
C THR A 66 17.85 -22.03 -9.40
N THR A 67 16.72 -22.47 -8.86
CA THR A 67 16.38 -23.89 -8.77
C THR A 67 16.02 -24.48 -10.13
N ASP A 68 16.42 -25.73 -10.35
CA ASP A 68 16.08 -26.50 -11.55
C ASP A 68 14.64 -27.06 -11.52
N GLY A 69 14.26 -27.83 -12.54
CA GLY A 69 12.94 -28.48 -12.65
C GLY A 69 12.60 -29.45 -11.50
N THR A 70 13.58 -29.85 -10.69
CA THR A 70 13.41 -30.72 -9.51
C THR A 70 13.53 -29.95 -8.19
N GLY A 71 13.66 -28.61 -8.25
CA GLY A 71 13.82 -27.74 -7.10
C GLY A 71 15.25 -27.66 -6.55
N ARG A 72 16.25 -28.25 -7.23
CA ARG A 72 17.64 -28.27 -6.75
C ARG A 72 18.38 -26.98 -7.11
N TYR A 73 19.22 -26.50 -6.21
CA TYR A 73 20.10 -25.36 -6.45
C TYR A 73 21.54 -25.67 -6.02
N THR A 74 22.48 -24.95 -6.63
CA THR A 74 23.89 -24.90 -6.22
C THR A 74 24.31 -23.43 -6.23
N LEU A 75 24.65 -22.89 -5.06
CA LEU A 75 25.06 -21.51 -4.86
C LEU A 75 26.52 -21.46 -4.39
N GLU A 76 27.36 -20.78 -5.15
CA GLU A 76 28.76 -20.54 -4.78
C GLU A 76 28.91 -19.20 -4.07
N ILE A 77 29.48 -19.23 -2.86
CA ILE A 77 29.71 -18.04 -2.03
C ILE A 77 31.20 -17.92 -1.75
N SER A 78 31.84 -16.90 -2.35
CA SER A 78 33.25 -16.61 -2.08
C SER A 78 33.45 -15.93 -0.73
N ARG A 79 34.52 -16.26 0.00
CA ARG A 79 34.85 -15.66 1.30
C ARG A 79 35.06 -14.14 1.27
N SER A 80 35.42 -13.58 0.11
CA SER A 80 35.50 -12.13 -0.12
C SER A 80 34.15 -11.43 -0.03
N LEU A 81 33.04 -12.15 -0.29
CA LEU A 81 31.69 -11.61 -0.27
C LEU A 81 31.08 -11.68 1.15
N ALA A 82 31.46 -12.62 2.00
CA ALA A 82 30.91 -12.76 3.36
C ALA A 82 32.01 -12.81 4.45
N PRO A 83 32.55 -11.65 4.90
CA PRO A 83 33.73 -11.59 5.78
C PRO A 83 33.53 -12.08 7.23
N GLY A 84 32.35 -12.59 7.60
CA GLY A 84 31.98 -12.86 9.01
C GLY A 84 31.46 -14.25 9.32
N GLY A 85 31.47 -15.19 8.35
CA GLY A 85 30.98 -16.55 8.57
C GLY A 85 29.47 -16.67 8.81
N LYS A 86 28.70 -15.58 8.84
CA LYS A 86 27.23 -15.55 8.91
C LYS A 86 26.65 -14.87 7.68
N ALA A 87 25.68 -15.49 7.05
CA ALA A 87 24.98 -14.95 5.89
C ALA A 87 23.48 -15.17 6.00
N GLN A 88 22.71 -14.20 5.51
CA GLN A 88 21.26 -14.33 5.35
C GLN A 88 20.98 -14.84 3.94
N ILE A 89 20.42 -16.03 3.84
CA ILE A 89 19.98 -16.64 2.59
C ILE A 89 18.50 -16.31 2.40
N LYS A 90 18.19 -15.58 1.33
CA LYS A 90 16.82 -15.26 0.91
C LYS A 90 16.41 -16.16 -0.24
N VAL A 91 15.28 -16.84 -0.09
CA VAL A 91 14.68 -17.68 -1.13
C VAL A 91 13.35 -17.12 -1.56
N GLU A 92 13.19 -16.94 -2.87
CA GLU A 92 11.99 -16.38 -3.49
C GLU A 92 11.48 -17.34 -4.57
N GLY A 93 10.25 -17.82 -4.39
CA GLY A 93 9.54 -18.60 -5.40
C GLY A 93 8.42 -17.77 -6.02
N LEU A 94 8.08 -18.04 -7.29
CA LEU A 94 6.99 -17.34 -7.96
C LEU A 94 5.67 -17.55 -7.20
N GLY A 95 5.07 -16.47 -6.70
CA GLY A 95 3.80 -16.52 -5.96
C GLY A 95 3.89 -17.07 -4.53
N LEU A 96 5.10 -17.24 -3.97
CA LEU A 96 5.33 -17.68 -2.60
C LEU A 96 6.02 -16.57 -1.78
N PRO A 97 5.70 -16.41 -0.48
CA PRO A 97 6.40 -15.46 0.39
C PRO A 97 7.88 -15.81 0.48
N ALA A 98 8.72 -14.77 0.41
CA ALA A 98 10.16 -14.92 0.56
C ALA A 98 10.50 -15.46 1.96
N LYS A 99 11.45 -16.39 2.04
CA LYS A 99 11.97 -16.90 3.31
C LYS A 99 13.42 -16.48 3.49
N ILE A 100 13.73 -15.88 4.63
CA ILE A 100 15.10 -15.50 5.00
C ILE A 100 15.58 -16.43 6.11
N ILE A 101 16.75 -17.04 5.92
CA ILE A 101 17.38 -17.97 6.87
C ILE A 101 18.81 -17.48 7.15
N GLU A 102 19.17 -17.40 8.43
CA GLU A 102 20.56 -17.17 8.83
C GLU A 102 21.35 -18.48 8.81
N VAL A 103 22.48 -18.48 8.11
CA VAL A 103 23.35 -19.65 7.93
C VAL A 103 24.78 -19.27 8.31
N ASP A 104 25.39 -20.11 9.16
CA ASP A 104 26.82 -20.05 9.43
C ASP A 104 27.58 -20.72 8.28
N LEU A 105 28.23 -19.93 7.42
CA LEU A 105 28.99 -20.39 6.27
C LEU A 105 30.34 -20.98 6.69
N MET A 106 30.55 -22.25 6.34
CA MET A 106 31.82 -22.97 6.51
C MET A 106 32.46 -23.26 5.15
N PRO A 107 33.81 -23.19 5.01
CA PRO A 107 34.48 -23.56 3.77
C PRO A 107 34.18 -25.02 3.36
N GLY A 108 33.90 -25.23 2.07
CA GLY A 108 33.56 -26.54 1.53
C GLY A 108 32.07 -26.73 1.17
N PRO A 109 31.66 -27.96 0.83
CA PRO A 109 30.29 -28.27 0.44
C PRO A 109 29.37 -28.30 1.67
N MET A 110 28.25 -27.59 1.59
CA MET A 110 27.19 -27.57 2.61
C MET A 110 25.84 -27.88 1.96
N SER A 111 24.95 -28.52 2.71
CA SER A 111 23.58 -28.83 2.26
C SER A 111 22.56 -28.04 3.07
N LEU A 112 21.62 -27.38 2.39
CA LEU A 112 20.51 -26.66 3.02
C LEU A 112 19.22 -26.81 2.20
N ASP A 113 18.32 -27.66 2.71
CA ASP A 113 16.98 -27.80 2.14
C ASP A 113 16.03 -26.74 2.70
N ILE A 114 15.23 -26.12 1.83
CA ILE A 114 14.45 -24.94 2.16
C ILE A 114 13.00 -25.17 1.79
N ALA A 115 12.14 -25.31 2.81
CA ALA A 115 10.70 -25.35 2.62
C ALA A 115 10.11 -23.92 2.65
N LEU A 116 9.53 -23.46 1.54
CA LEU A 116 8.74 -22.23 1.44
C LEU A 116 7.31 -22.49 1.89
N SER A 117 6.75 -21.59 2.70
CA SER A 117 5.34 -21.67 3.09
C SER A 117 4.44 -21.36 1.91
N ILE A 118 3.41 -22.17 1.70
CA ILE A 118 2.32 -21.81 0.79
C ILE A 118 1.49 -20.73 1.50
N GLY A 119 1.56 -19.53 0.96
CA GLY A 119 0.79 -18.37 1.39
C GLY A 119 0.84 -17.35 0.27
N PHE A 120 -0.14 -16.45 0.23
CA PHE A 120 0.04 -15.24 -0.56
C PHE A 120 1.10 -14.38 0.16
N SER A 121 1.83 -13.55 -0.59
CA SER A 121 2.83 -12.62 -0.03
C SER A 121 2.25 -11.64 1.01
N GLU A 122 0.94 -11.65 1.20
CA GLU A 122 0.18 -10.76 2.05
C GLU A 122 -0.66 -11.61 3.01
N THR A 123 -0.41 -11.42 4.31
CA THR A 123 -1.18 -12.09 5.35
C THR A 123 -2.58 -11.46 5.37
N VAL A 124 -3.55 -12.11 4.74
CA VAL A 124 -4.96 -11.70 4.80
C VAL A 124 -5.43 -11.81 6.24
N THR A 125 -5.63 -10.66 6.88
CA THR A 125 -6.08 -10.53 8.27
C THR A 125 -7.60 -10.69 8.39
N VAL A 126 -8.37 -10.46 7.31
CA VAL A 126 -9.79 -10.81 7.25
C VAL A 126 -9.96 -12.33 7.11
N GLY A 127 -9.93 -13.06 8.22
CA GLY A 127 -10.24 -14.50 8.21
C GLY A 127 -9.92 -15.25 9.51
N SER A 128 -10.90 -15.24 10.43
CA SER A 128 -11.04 -16.09 11.63
C SER A 128 -10.19 -15.80 12.89
N ARG A 129 -10.86 -15.93 14.05
CA ARG A 129 -10.26 -15.90 15.40
C ARG A 129 -9.81 -17.29 15.86
N ALA A 130 -9.99 -18.32 15.04
CA ALA A 130 -9.65 -19.70 15.34
C ALA A 130 -8.34 -20.11 14.65
N VAL A 131 -7.47 -20.79 15.40
CA VAL A 131 -6.25 -21.41 14.87
C VAL A 131 -6.65 -22.44 13.80
N GLY A 132 -6.20 -22.27 12.56
CA GLY A 132 -6.43 -23.23 11.46
C GLY A 132 -7.47 -22.85 10.39
N ALA A 133 -7.91 -21.59 10.32
CA ALA A 133 -8.94 -21.15 9.36
C ALA A 133 -8.45 -20.90 7.92
N GLU A 134 -7.20 -21.24 7.60
CA GLU A 134 -6.65 -21.26 6.23
C GLU A 134 -7.57 -22.05 5.27
N ALA A 135 -8.27 -23.07 5.79
CA ALA A 135 -9.21 -23.91 5.02
C ALA A 135 -10.59 -23.29 4.76
N GLN A 136 -10.93 -22.12 5.32
CA GLN A 136 -12.18 -21.39 5.06
C GLN A 136 -12.03 -20.22 4.06
N LYS A 137 -10.85 -20.08 3.43
CA LYS A 137 -10.47 -19.01 2.46
C LYS A 137 -11.19 -19.09 1.09
N ALA A 138 -12.37 -19.69 1.01
CA ALA A 138 -13.17 -19.75 -0.22
C ALA A 138 -14.00 -18.47 -0.48
N VAL A 139 -13.76 -17.39 0.27
CA VAL A 139 -14.46 -16.12 0.10
C VAL A 139 -13.49 -15.11 -0.52
N PRO A 140 -13.86 -14.46 -1.65
CA PRO A 140 -12.97 -13.52 -2.32
C PRO A 140 -12.72 -12.30 -1.42
N VAL A 141 -11.51 -12.22 -0.88
CA VAL A 141 -10.96 -11.02 -0.23
C VAL A 141 -10.09 -10.33 -1.25
N ASP A 142 -10.44 -9.11 -1.61
CA ASP A 142 -9.55 -8.26 -2.40
C ASP A 142 -8.55 -7.60 -1.47
N ILE A 143 -7.29 -7.54 -1.91
CA ILE A 143 -6.26 -6.82 -1.16
C ILE A 143 -5.75 -5.68 -2.01
N ILE A 144 -5.77 -4.49 -1.40
CA ILE A 144 -5.37 -3.23 -2.01
C ILE A 144 -4.02 -2.86 -1.41
N THR A 145 -2.96 -3.12 -2.17
CA THR A 145 -1.58 -2.98 -1.70
C THR A 145 -1.13 -1.53 -1.65
N GLN A 146 -0.03 -1.26 -0.94
CA GLN A 146 0.55 0.08 -0.86
C GLN A 146 0.87 0.69 -2.24
N GLU A 147 1.32 -0.12 -3.18
CA GLU A 147 1.65 0.31 -4.55
C GLU A 147 0.40 0.76 -5.30
N GLN A 148 -0.70 0.03 -5.16
CA GLN A 148 -1.98 0.39 -5.78
C GLN A 148 -2.52 1.68 -5.16
N ILE A 149 -2.48 1.80 -3.83
CA ILE A 149 -2.85 3.03 -3.10
C ILE A 149 -2.04 4.21 -3.62
N ALA A 150 -0.71 4.06 -3.74
CA ALA A 150 0.17 5.10 -4.26
C ALA A 150 -0.14 5.47 -5.72
N SER A 151 -0.37 4.47 -6.59
CA SER A 151 -0.68 4.68 -8.00
C SER A 151 -2.04 5.31 -8.26
N SER A 152 -2.98 5.20 -7.32
CA SER A 152 -4.33 5.77 -7.45
C SER A 152 -4.33 7.29 -7.55
N GLY A 153 -3.30 7.96 -7.01
CA GLY A 153 -3.18 9.41 -7.01
C GLY A 153 -4.14 10.15 -6.05
N TYR A 154 -5.08 9.45 -5.41
CA TYR A 154 -6.08 10.08 -4.53
C TYR A 154 -5.54 10.35 -3.12
N ALA A 155 -5.95 11.47 -2.52
CA ALA A 155 -5.55 11.88 -1.17
C ALA A 155 -6.51 11.41 -0.07
N GLU A 156 -7.63 10.79 -0.44
CA GLU A 156 -8.64 10.35 0.52
C GLU A 156 -8.77 8.83 0.50
N THR A 157 -8.74 8.20 1.67
CA THR A 157 -8.86 6.74 1.83
C THR A 157 -10.12 6.19 1.15
N ALA A 158 -11.26 6.87 1.25
CA ALA A 158 -12.47 6.45 0.57
C ALA A 158 -12.40 6.59 -0.96
N GLN A 159 -11.72 7.60 -1.50
CA GLN A 159 -11.51 7.73 -2.95
C GLN A 159 -10.57 6.66 -3.50
N VAL A 160 -9.54 6.28 -2.73
CA VAL A 160 -8.66 5.15 -3.06
C VAL A 160 -9.49 3.87 -3.20
N LEU A 161 -10.39 3.62 -2.24
CA LEU A 161 -11.32 2.49 -2.30
C LEU A 161 -12.29 2.59 -3.48
N GLU A 162 -12.86 3.77 -3.75
CA GLU A 162 -13.75 3.99 -4.91
C GLU A 162 -13.06 3.69 -6.24
N ALA A 163 -11.77 4.01 -6.36
CA ALA A 163 -11.01 3.80 -7.58
C ALA A 163 -10.63 2.33 -7.83
N ILE A 164 -10.43 1.55 -6.76
CA ILE A 164 -9.82 0.21 -6.85
C ILE A 164 -10.80 -0.90 -6.47
N ALA A 165 -11.59 -0.70 -5.42
CA ALA A 165 -12.44 -1.74 -4.84
C ALA A 165 -13.75 -1.90 -5.65
N PRO A 166 -14.03 -3.10 -6.20
CA PRO A 166 -15.28 -3.33 -6.93
C PRO A 166 -16.51 -3.10 -6.07
N SER A 167 -17.52 -2.45 -6.65
CA SER A 167 -18.81 -2.17 -6.01
C SER A 167 -18.73 -1.32 -4.73
N PHE A 168 -17.59 -0.75 -4.41
CA PHE A 168 -17.48 0.34 -3.44
C PHE A 168 -17.89 1.64 -4.14
N ASN A 169 -18.75 2.43 -3.49
CA ASN A 169 -19.21 3.70 -4.04
C ASN A 169 -19.12 4.78 -2.96
N PHE A 170 -18.57 5.93 -3.34
CA PHE A 170 -18.33 7.04 -2.45
C PHE A 170 -19.00 8.31 -3.00
N PRO A 171 -20.33 8.42 -2.85
CA PRO A 171 -21.09 9.51 -3.42
C PRO A 171 -20.62 10.86 -2.87
N ARG A 172 -20.67 11.88 -3.74
CA ARG A 172 -20.36 13.27 -3.40
C ARG A 172 -21.63 14.10 -3.38
N PRO A 173 -22.47 13.95 -2.34
CA PRO A 173 -23.64 14.80 -2.21
C PRO A 173 -23.19 16.25 -1.96
N THR A 174 -24.01 17.20 -2.38
CA THR A 174 -23.76 18.64 -2.22
C THR A 174 -25.04 19.28 -1.73
N ILE A 175 -24.92 20.30 -0.89
CA ILE A 175 -26.07 20.97 -0.27
C ILE A 175 -26.89 19.98 0.58
N THR A 176 -26.19 19.10 1.31
CA THR A 176 -26.80 18.04 2.13
C THR A 176 -26.41 18.12 3.61
N ASP A 177 -26.11 19.33 4.08
CA ASP A 177 -25.58 19.58 5.43
C ASP A 177 -24.30 18.74 5.65
N GLY A 178 -23.99 18.33 6.88
CA GLY A 178 -22.78 17.56 7.21
C GLY A 178 -22.52 16.29 6.37
N THR A 179 -23.51 15.78 5.62
CA THR A 179 -23.38 14.62 4.71
C THR A 179 -22.38 14.87 3.58
N ASP A 180 -22.21 16.12 3.14
CA ASP A 180 -21.20 16.47 2.13
C ASP A 180 -19.76 16.52 2.70
N THR A 181 -19.64 16.49 4.02
CA THR A 181 -18.36 16.50 4.76
C THR A 181 -17.98 15.12 5.29
N VAL A 182 -18.95 14.39 5.84
CA VAL A 182 -18.80 12.98 6.24
C VAL A 182 -19.64 12.15 5.27
N ARG A 183 -19.02 11.81 4.14
CA ARG A 183 -19.72 11.20 3.01
C ARG A 183 -20.01 9.71 3.26
N PRO A 184 -21.22 9.23 2.92
CA PRO A 184 -21.63 7.85 3.18
C PRO A 184 -20.99 6.89 2.18
N ALA A 185 -19.96 6.15 2.59
CA ALA A 185 -19.38 5.07 1.80
C ALA A 185 -20.32 3.86 1.76
N THR A 186 -20.57 3.32 0.57
CA THR A 186 -21.44 2.15 0.38
C THR A 186 -20.68 1.02 -0.30
N LEU A 187 -21.08 -0.22 0.00
CA LEU A 187 -20.57 -1.42 -0.66
C LEU A 187 -21.76 -2.20 -1.19
N ARG A 188 -21.74 -2.61 -2.46
CA ARG A 188 -22.83 -3.36 -3.12
C ARG A 188 -24.19 -2.62 -3.10
N GLY A 189 -24.16 -1.28 -3.04
CA GLY A 189 -25.36 -0.45 -3.01
C GLY A 189 -26.15 -0.51 -1.69
N LEU A 190 -25.56 -1.11 -0.65
CA LEU A 190 -26.14 -1.19 0.69
C LEU A 190 -25.75 0.01 1.57
N GLY A 191 -26.48 0.21 2.66
CA GLY A 191 -26.30 1.36 3.55
C GLY A 191 -24.90 1.42 4.17
N PRO A 192 -24.38 2.61 4.52
CA PRO A 192 -23.06 2.76 5.15
C PRO A 192 -22.98 2.15 6.56
N ASP A 193 -24.12 1.87 7.19
CA ASP A 193 -24.26 1.13 8.45
C ASP A 193 -24.17 -0.40 8.27
N GLN A 194 -24.22 -0.88 7.02
CA GLN A 194 -24.18 -2.30 6.64
C GLN A 194 -22.79 -2.74 6.16
N VAL A 195 -21.78 -1.86 6.25
CA VAL A 195 -20.37 -2.15 5.98
C VAL A 195 -19.60 -2.12 7.29
N LEU A 196 -19.01 -3.25 7.68
CA LEU A 196 -18.16 -3.27 8.86
C LEU A 196 -16.75 -2.79 8.51
N VAL A 197 -16.31 -1.72 9.17
CA VAL A 197 -14.91 -1.26 9.06
C VAL A 197 -14.10 -1.72 10.26
N LEU A 198 -12.95 -2.32 9.98
CA LEU A 198 -11.94 -2.75 10.94
C LEU A 198 -10.66 -1.94 10.74
N ILE A 199 -9.93 -1.73 11.83
CA ILE A 199 -8.53 -1.29 11.82
C ILE A 199 -7.73 -2.36 12.55
N ASN A 200 -6.73 -2.95 11.89
CA ASN A 200 -5.95 -4.09 12.43
C ASN A 200 -6.86 -5.20 13.00
N GLY A 201 -7.95 -5.50 12.29
CA GLY A 201 -8.93 -6.52 12.70
C GLY A 201 -9.83 -6.15 13.89
N LYS A 202 -9.83 -4.90 14.39
CA LYS A 202 -10.77 -4.43 15.43
C LYS A 202 -11.76 -3.42 14.88
N ARG A 203 -13.00 -3.48 15.37
CA ARG A 203 -14.08 -2.59 14.91
C ARG A 203 -13.72 -1.12 15.09
N ARG A 204 -13.96 -0.34 14.04
CA ARG A 204 -13.89 1.11 14.07
C ARG A 204 -15.26 1.68 14.47
N HIS A 205 -15.28 2.72 15.30
CA HIS A 205 -16.53 3.41 15.65
C HIS A 205 -17.10 4.17 14.45
N GLN A 206 -18.42 4.29 14.40
CA GLN A 206 -19.15 5.10 13.42
C GLN A 206 -19.11 6.59 13.79
N SER A 207 -19.41 7.45 12.83
CA SER A 207 -19.64 8.88 13.04
C SER A 207 -20.94 9.11 13.82
N ALA A 208 -21.00 10.20 14.59
CA ALA A 208 -22.22 10.67 15.23
C ALA A 208 -23.19 11.36 14.25
N LEU A 209 -22.74 11.65 13.02
CA LEU A 209 -23.58 12.25 11.99
C LEU A 209 -24.56 11.21 11.42
N VAL A 210 -25.85 11.45 11.63
CA VAL A 210 -26.93 10.74 10.93
C VAL A 210 -27.20 11.44 9.61
N HIS A 211 -27.20 10.72 8.50
CA HIS A 211 -27.56 11.30 7.20
C HIS A 211 -29.09 11.49 7.14
N LEU A 212 -29.60 12.72 7.24
CA LEU A 212 -31.04 12.99 7.33
C LEU A 212 -31.66 13.46 6.01
N ASN A 213 -30.84 14.08 5.16
CA ASN A 213 -31.27 14.65 3.89
C ASN A 213 -31.49 13.57 2.82
N SER A 214 -32.03 13.98 1.67
CA SER A 214 -32.30 13.09 0.52
C SER A 214 -31.01 12.69 -0.21
N SER A 215 -30.11 12.01 0.51
CA SER A 215 -28.85 11.47 0.01
C SER A 215 -28.79 9.96 0.21
N ILE A 216 -27.80 9.31 -0.42
CA ILE A 216 -27.46 7.92 -0.12
C ILE A 216 -27.19 7.77 1.38
N GLY A 217 -27.60 6.64 1.96
CA GLY A 217 -27.44 6.38 3.40
C GLY A 217 -28.41 7.16 4.29
N ARG A 218 -29.49 7.76 3.75
CA ARG A 218 -30.50 8.43 4.57
C ARG A 218 -31.03 7.52 5.70
N GLY A 219 -31.02 8.03 6.92
CA GLY A 219 -31.44 7.32 8.13
C GLY A 219 -30.36 6.44 8.76
N SER A 220 -29.14 6.44 8.23
CA SER A 220 -28.03 5.61 8.70
C SER A 220 -26.80 6.43 9.10
N THR A 221 -25.89 5.79 9.82
CA THR A 221 -24.57 6.32 10.23
C THR A 221 -23.48 5.41 9.69
N GLY A 222 -22.35 5.99 9.26
CA GLY A 222 -21.22 5.23 8.71
C GLY A 222 -19.91 5.53 9.42
N VAL A 223 -18.86 4.78 9.10
CA VAL A 223 -17.50 5.12 9.49
C VAL A 223 -16.94 6.16 8.54
N ASP A 224 -16.39 7.27 9.07
CA ASP A 224 -15.64 8.23 8.26
C ASP A 224 -14.26 7.65 7.92
N LEU A 225 -14.15 7.02 6.75
CA LEU A 225 -12.90 6.44 6.24
C LEU A 225 -11.83 7.51 6.02
N ASN A 226 -12.23 8.74 5.70
CA ASN A 226 -11.32 9.85 5.45
C ASN A 226 -10.74 10.44 6.74
N ALA A 227 -11.12 9.92 7.91
CA ALA A 227 -10.48 10.20 9.20
C ALA A 227 -9.24 9.33 9.45
N ILE A 228 -8.95 8.37 8.57
CA ILE A 228 -7.78 7.49 8.63
C ILE A 228 -6.81 7.95 7.54
N PRO A 229 -5.61 8.45 7.89
CA PRO A 229 -4.68 9.01 6.92
C PRO A 229 -4.08 7.92 6.05
N VAL A 230 -3.97 8.17 4.74
CA VAL A 230 -3.40 7.22 3.77
C VAL A 230 -1.95 6.89 4.11
N SER A 231 -1.22 7.86 4.65
CA SER A 231 0.16 7.71 5.12
C SER A 231 0.37 6.62 6.20
N ALA A 232 -0.68 6.27 6.96
CA ALA A 232 -0.66 5.23 7.99
C ALA A 232 -1.02 3.83 7.50
N ILE A 233 -1.58 3.71 6.29
CA ILE A 233 -2.12 2.45 5.76
C ILE A 233 -1.00 1.65 5.08
N GLU A 234 -0.88 0.37 5.44
CA GLU A 234 -0.03 -0.59 4.75
C GLU A 234 -0.79 -1.16 3.55
N HIS A 235 -1.95 -1.75 3.82
CA HIS A 235 -2.87 -2.27 2.82
C HIS A 235 -4.32 -2.24 3.33
N ILE A 236 -5.27 -2.44 2.42
CA ILE A 236 -6.68 -2.55 2.75
C ILE A 236 -7.24 -3.87 2.21
N GLU A 237 -7.91 -4.60 3.08
CA GLU A 237 -8.54 -5.87 2.74
C GLU A 237 -10.06 -5.68 2.64
N VAL A 238 -10.65 -6.05 1.52
CA VAL A 238 -12.08 -5.89 1.26
C VAL A 238 -12.70 -7.27 1.06
N LEU A 239 -13.47 -7.70 2.05
CA LEU A 239 -14.32 -8.87 1.96
C LEU A 239 -15.69 -8.42 1.44
N ARG A 240 -15.98 -8.74 0.19
CA ARG A 240 -17.21 -8.33 -0.50
C ARG A 240 -18.41 -9.23 -0.20
N ASP A 241 -18.23 -10.31 0.54
CA ASP A 241 -19.33 -11.20 0.92
C ASP A 241 -19.93 -10.81 2.27
N GLY A 242 -21.21 -11.16 2.47
CA GLY A 242 -21.88 -10.96 3.74
C GLY A 242 -21.21 -11.82 4.81
N ALA A 243 -20.56 -11.16 5.77
CA ALA A 243 -19.76 -11.82 6.81
C ALA A 243 -20.41 -11.72 8.19
N ALA A 244 -21.72 -11.43 8.24
CA ALA A 244 -22.45 -11.16 9.46
C ALA A 244 -22.43 -12.32 10.48
N ALA A 245 -22.31 -13.56 10.02
CA ALA A 245 -22.16 -14.72 10.89
C ALA A 245 -20.85 -14.70 11.72
N GLN A 246 -19.77 -14.15 11.15
CA GLN A 246 -18.45 -14.10 11.80
C GLN A 246 -18.21 -12.74 12.48
N TYR A 247 -18.69 -11.67 11.86
CA TYR A 247 -18.42 -10.30 12.23
C TYR A 247 -19.67 -9.51 12.64
N GLY A 248 -20.79 -10.16 12.95
CA GLY A 248 -22.00 -9.50 13.47
C GLY A 248 -22.82 -8.72 12.43
N SER A 249 -23.96 -8.19 12.86
CA SER A 249 -25.00 -7.59 11.99
C SER A 249 -24.53 -6.44 11.09
N ASP A 250 -23.45 -5.76 11.43
CA ASP A 250 -22.93 -4.63 10.63
C ASP A 250 -22.23 -5.11 9.34
N ALA A 251 -21.92 -6.41 9.21
CA ALA A 251 -21.19 -6.98 8.07
C ALA A 251 -22.13 -7.64 7.04
N ILE A 252 -23.26 -6.98 6.70
CA ILE A 252 -24.22 -7.49 5.70
C ILE A 252 -23.69 -7.26 4.28
N ALA A 253 -23.19 -6.05 4.01
CA ALA A 253 -22.63 -5.69 2.71
C ALA A 253 -21.20 -6.20 2.51
N GLY A 254 -20.45 -6.32 3.60
CA GLY A 254 -19.07 -6.80 3.60
C GLY A 254 -18.27 -6.26 4.78
N VAL A 255 -16.96 -6.51 4.73
CA VAL A 255 -15.98 -6.04 5.71
C VAL A 255 -14.84 -5.34 4.99
N ILE A 256 -14.45 -4.17 5.49
CA ILE A 256 -13.26 -3.44 5.06
C ILE A 256 -12.30 -3.43 6.25
N ASN A 257 -11.15 -4.10 6.13
CA ASN A 257 -10.11 -4.08 7.15
C ASN A 257 -8.92 -3.24 6.67
N ILE A 258 -8.69 -2.14 7.35
CA ILE A 258 -7.55 -1.28 7.11
C ILE A 258 -6.41 -1.77 7.99
N VAL A 259 -5.34 -2.26 7.37
CA VAL A 259 -4.14 -2.67 8.08
C VAL A 259 -3.18 -1.50 8.12
N LEU A 260 -2.79 -1.10 9.33
CA LEU A 260 -1.86 0.00 9.56
C LEU A 260 -0.43 -0.50 9.43
N LYS A 261 0.45 0.35 8.88
CA LYS A 261 1.89 0.10 8.86
C LYS A 261 2.40 -0.23 10.25
N GLY A 262 3.35 -1.16 10.33
CA GLY A 262 4.01 -1.56 11.56
C GLY A 262 5.52 -1.66 11.40
N GLY A 263 6.21 -2.03 12.49
CA GLY A 263 7.65 -2.27 12.47
C GLY A 263 8.49 -1.00 12.57
N VAL A 264 9.81 -1.21 12.65
CA VAL A 264 10.80 -0.12 12.63
C VAL A 264 11.15 0.15 11.17
N SER A 265 11.04 1.39 10.74
CA SER A 265 11.25 1.79 9.35
C SER A 265 11.73 3.25 9.28
N GLY A 266 12.35 3.64 8.16
CA GLY A 266 12.74 5.03 7.94
C GLY A 266 11.52 5.96 7.77
N PRO A 267 11.69 7.28 7.94
CA PRO A 267 10.62 8.22 7.68
C PRO A 267 10.24 8.23 6.19
N THR A 268 8.93 8.31 5.93
CA THR A 268 8.35 8.47 4.60
C THR A 268 7.65 9.83 4.54
N ILE A 269 7.71 10.47 3.37
CA ILE A 269 7.03 11.75 3.11
C ILE A 269 6.34 11.63 1.75
N THR A 270 5.08 12.01 1.70
CA THR A 270 4.27 12.07 0.50
C THR A 270 3.63 13.45 0.38
N SER A 271 3.56 13.97 -0.84
CA SER A 271 2.86 15.22 -1.12
C SER A 271 2.09 15.10 -2.44
N LYS A 272 0.86 15.57 -2.46
CA LYS A 272 0.04 15.65 -3.67
C LYS A 272 -0.51 17.07 -3.82
N VAL A 273 -0.56 17.53 -5.05
CA VAL A 273 -1.21 18.78 -5.42
C VAL A 273 -2.14 18.52 -6.58
N GLY A 274 -3.28 19.21 -6.60
CA GLY A 274 -4.28 19.05 -7.64
C GLY A 274 -5.02 20.35 -7.91
N MET A 275 -5.67 20.42 -9.06
CA MET A 275 -6.61 21.48 -9.41
C MET A 275 -7.53 20.97 -10.51
N SER A 276 -8.75 21.47 -10.54
CA SER A 276 -9.69 21.23 -11.64
C SER A 276 -9.72 22.48 -12.52
N TRP A 277 -9.75 22.28 -13.84
CA TRP A 277 -10.02 23.34 -14.80
C TRP A 277 -10.93 22.80 -15.90
N GLY A 278 -11.76 23.66 -16.48
CA GLY A 278 -12.66 23.25 -17.54
C GLY A 278 -13.56 24.39 -18.00
N SER A 279 -14.54 24.05 -18.83
CA SER A 279 -15.59 24.97 -19.21
C SER A 279 -16.93 24.28 -19.41
N PHE A 280 -18.01 24.96 -19.04
CA PHE A 280 -19.37 24.56 -19.43
C PHE A 280 -19.69 25.19 -20.79
N VAL A 281 -20.01 24.34 -21.77
CA VAL A 281 -20.31 24.75 -23.15
C VAL A 281 -21.82 24.92 -23.30
N GLY A 282 -22.25 26.01 -23.97
CA GLY A 282 -23.63 26.14 -24.43
C GLY A 282 -24.63 26.75 -23.43
N ASN A 283 -24.21 27.64 -22.54
CA ASN A 283 -25.12 28.36 -21.66
C ASN A 283 -26.01 29.34 -22.44
N ALA A 284 -27.17 28.87 -22.92
CA ALA A 284 -28.20 29.70 -23.53
C ALA A 284 -28.92 30.50 -22.45
N CYS A 285 -28.52 31.75 -22.25
CA CYS A 285 -29.23 32.70 -21.39
C CYS A 285 -30.35 33.37 -22.21
N THR A 286 -31.50 32.73 -22.33
CA THR A 286 -32.72 33.41 -22.83
C THR A 286 -33.99 32.85 -22.19
N PRO A 287 -34.89 33.69 -21.63
CA PRO A 287 -34.83 35.16 -21.45
C PRO A 287 -35.05 35.65 -20.00
N SER A 288 -34.15 36.53 -19.51
CA SER A 288 -34.48 37.73 -18.70
C SER A 288 -33.18 38.49 -18.32
N GLY A 289 -32.93 39.62 -18.99
CA GLY A 289 -32.10 40.73 -18.46
C GLY A 289 -30.59 40.55 -18.20
N LEU A 290 -30.05 39.34 -18.14
CA LEU A 290 -28.63 39.11 -17.83
C LEU A 290 -27.79 39.12 -19.12
N THR A 291 -26.77 39.98 -19.16
CA THR A 291 -25.83 40.11 -20.29
C THR A 291 -24.85 38.93 -20.32
N CYS A 292 -25.29 37.79 -20.88
CA CYS A 292 -24.37 36.74 -21.30
C CYS A 292 -24.53 36.57 -22.81
N ALA A 293 -23.45 36.77 -23.55
CA ALA A 293 -23.46 36.54 -24.99
C ALA A 293 -23.82 35.08 -25.26
N PRO A 294 -24.81 34.77 -26.13
CA PRO A 294 -25.10 33.39 -26.55
C PRO A 294 -23.81 32.69 -26.99
N GLY A 295 -23.47 31.58 -26.33
CA GLY A 295 -22.25 30.81 -26.65
C GLY A 295 -20.97 31.21 -25.92
N SER A 296 -21.02 32.02 -24.85
CA SER A 296 -19.84 32.21 -23.99
C SER A 296 -19.67 31.03 -23.02
N ASP A 297 -18.62 30.24 -23.22
CA ASP A 297 -18.25 29.15 -22.31
C ASP A 297 -17.97 29.66 -20.89
N LEU A 298 -18.57 29.05 -19.87
CA LEU A 298 -18.24 29.34 -18.46
C LEU A 298 -16.97 28.57 -18.08
N LYS A 299 -15.82 29.23 -18.16
CA LYS A 299 -14.54 28.65 -17.74
C LYS A 299 -14.43 28.65 -16.22
N PHE A 300 -13.93 27.56 -15.65
CA PHE A 300 -13.63 27.45 -14.22
C PHE A 300 -12.22 26.93 -13.99
N SER A 301 -11.63 27.36 -12.89
CA SER A 301 -10.47 26.74 -12.27
C SER A 301 -10.69 26.74 -10.77
N ASP A 302 -10.90 25.55 -10.19
CA ASP A 302 -11.30 25.35 -8.81
C ASP A 302 -10.79 24.01 -8.27
N GLY A 303 -11.22 23.60 -7.07
CA GLY A 303 -10.86 22.28 -6.54
C GLY A 303 -9.36 22.10 -6.28
N GLY A 304 -8.65 23.19 -6.00
CA GLY A 304 -7.25 23.14 -5.64
C GLY A 304 -7.03 22.22 -4.43
N LEU A 305 -6.18 21.21 -4.57
CA LEU A 305 -5.84 20.23 -3.55
C LEU A 305 -4.39 20.41 -3.14
N PHE A 306 -4.14 20.41 -1.83
CA PHE A 306 -2.85 20.14 -1.23
C PHE A 306 -3.00 19.01 -0.22
N ASP A 307 -2.17 17.99 -0.33
CA ASP A 307 -2.07 16.88 0.60
C ASP A 307 -0.59 16.68 0.94
N GLY A 308 -0.29 16.61 2.22
CA GLY A 308 1.06 16.41 2.73
C GLY A 308 1.01 15.47 3.92
N GLY A 309 1.74 14.37 3.85
CA GLY A 309 1.70 13.35 4.89
C GLY A 309 2.99 12.56 4.97
N GLY A 310 3.08 11.70 5.97
CA GLY A 310 4.25 10.88 6.20
C GLY A 310 4.08 9.93 7.36
N SER A 311 4.97 8.94 7.45
CA SER A 311 5.02 8.01 8.58
C SER A 311 6.43 7.58 8.91
N TRP A 312 6.66 7.22 10.17
CA TRP A 312 7.96 6.80 10.68
C TRP A 312 7.78 5.67 11.70
N GLY A 313 8.42 4.52 11.46
CA GLY A 313 8.50 3.40 12.40
C GLY A 313 9.67 3.53 13.36
N LEU A 314 9.40 3.81 14.63
CA LEU A 314 10.40 3.98 15.69
C LEU A 314 10.57 2.69 16.49
N PRO A 315 11.79 2.41 16.99
CA PRO A 315 12.01 1.31 17.93
C PRO A 315 11.30 1.60 19.27
N LEU A 316 10.59 0.60 19.79
CA LEU A 316 9.95 0.65 21.11
C LEU A 316 10.32 -0.62 21.90
N GLY A 317 11.47 -0.59 22.58
CA GLY A 317 12.02 -1.77 23.24
C GLY A 317 12.31 -2.88 22.23
N LYS A 318 11.72 -4.07 22.42
CA LYS A 318 11.76 -5.18 21.45
C LYS A 318 10.71 -5.08 20.34
N GLY A 319 9.87 -4.05 20.39
CA GLY A 319 8.77 -3.81 19.48
C GLY A 319 8.97 -2.57 18.62
N SER A 320 7.86 -2.08 18.10
CA SER A 320 7.81 -0.91 17.22
C SER A 320 6.67 0.02 17.59
N LEU A 321 6.88 1.30 17.30
CA LEU A 321 5.86 2.35 17.31
C LEU A 321 5.90 3.04 15.95
N LEU A 322 4.87 2.85 15.13
CA LEU A 322 4.65 3.67 13.95
C LEU A 322 3.90 4.93 14.35
N VAL A 323 4.38 6.08 13.88
CA VAL A 323 3.64 7.34 13.89
C VAL A 323 3.38 7.78 12.46
N ALA A 324 2.19 8.30 12.19
CA ALA A 324 1.80 8.85 10.90
C ALA A 324 1.05 10.16 11.10
N ALA A 325 1.23 11.10 10.18
CA ALA A 325 0.54 12.38 10.18
C ALA A 325 0.23 12.82 8.75
N GLU A 326 -0.88 13.52 8.58
CA GLU A 326 -1.36 13.98 7.28
C GLU A 326 -2.15 15.28 7.45
N TYR A 327 -1.87 16.24 6.58
CA TYR A 327 -2.61 17.47 6.42
C TYR A 327 -3.13 17.54 4.98
N ARG A 328 -4.43 17.74 4.85
CA ARG A 328 -5.09 17.85 3.55
C ARG A 328 -5.93 19.13 3.53
N HIS A 329 -5.77 19.93 2.50
CA HIS A 329 -6.62 21.07 2.19
C HIS A 329 -7.17 20.89 0.78
N HIS A 330 -8.48 20.81 0.67
CA HIS A 330 -9.18 20.79 -0.61
C HIS A 330 -10.06 22.03 -0.71
N ASN A 331 -9.77 22.88 -1.69
CA ASN A 331 -10.62 24.03 -2.00
C ASN A 331 -11.95 23.54 -2.56
N ARG A 332 -13.00 24.32 -2.31
CA ARG A 332 -14.33 24.07 -2.88
C ARG A 332 -14.29 23.93 -4.40
N THR A 333 -15.20 23.13 -4.94
CA THR A 333 -15.53 23.13 -6.37
C THR A 333 -16.89 23.77 -6.62
N ASN A 334 -17.10 24.25 -7.84
CA ASN A 334 -18.40 24.68 -8.32
C ASN A 334 -18.68 24.10 -9.72
N ARG A 335 -19.78 23.37 -9.81
CA ARG A 335 -20.35 22.76 -11.01
C ARG A 335 -21.73 23.31 -11.32
N ALA A 336 -22.15 24.36 -10.62
CA ALA A 336 -23.32 25.14 -10.97
C ALA A 336 -23.08 25.86 -12.29
N SER A 337 -24.08 25.81 -13.16
CA SER A 337 -24.13 26.70 -14.31
C SER A 337 -24.90 27.97 -13.96
N ILE A 338 -25.03 28.85 -14.94
CA ILE A 338 -25.89 30.03 -14.85
C ILE A 338 -27.31 29.58 -14.52
N ASP A 339 -27.97 30.25 -13.57
CA ASP A 339 -29.39 30.05 -13.31
C ASP A 339 -30.22 30.87 -14.32
N PRO A 340 -30.94 30.22 -15.25
CA PRO A 340 -31.72 30.94 -16.26
C PRO A 340 -33.06 31.47 -15.72
N ARG A 341 -33.43 31.15 -14.47
CA ARG A 341 -34.69 31.59 -13.87
C ARG A 341 -34.60 33.07 -13.52
N ASP A 342 -35.68 33.79 -13.76
CA ASP A 342 -35.84 35.17 -13.31
C ASP A 342 -35.80 35.20 -11.77
N GLN A 343 -34.65 35.62 -11.22
CA GLN A 343 -34.45 35.76 -9.77
C GLN A 343 -35.13 37.03 -9.23
N ILE A 344 -35.75 37.82 -10.10
CA ILE A 344 -36.34 39.10 -9.77
C ILE A 344 -37.86 38.95 -9.81
N VAL A 345 -38.48 39.08 -8.64
CA VAL A 345 -39.95 39.09 -8.54
C VAL A 345 -40.47 40.47 -8.92
N ALA A 346 -41.47 40.54 -9.80
CA ALA A 346 -42.12 41.79 -10.16
C ALA A 346 -42.63 42.52 -8.90
N GLY A 347 -42.06 43.69 -8.59
CA GLY A 347 -42.37 44.49 -7.40
C GLY A 347 -41.24 44.60 -6.37
N ASP A 348 -40.13 43.87 -6.54
CA ASP A 348 -38.92 44.10 -5.75
C ASP A 348 -38.22 45.40 -6.19
N ALA A 349 -38.10 46.36 -5.27
CA ALA A 349 -37.66 47.73 -5.54
C ALA A 349 -36.16 47.85 -5.93
N GLY A 350 -35.43 46.73 -6.02
CA GLY A 350 -34.00 46.71 -6.32
C GLY A 350 -33.62 46.33 -7.74
N ASN A 351 -34.39 45.48 -8.44
CA ASN A 351 -33.96 44.81 -9.69
C ASN A 351 -32.45 44.47 -9.67
N ASN A 352 -31.96 43.98 -8.54
CA ASN A 352 -30.53 43.87 -8.29
C ASN A 352 -30.00 42.67 -9.07
N ALA A 353 -29.05 42.89 -9.98
CA ALA A 353 -28.40 41.80 -10.69
C ALA A 353 -27.72 40.86 -9.69
N VAL A 354 -28.08 39.57 -9.72
CA VAL A 354 -27.43 38.54 -8.90
C VAL A 354 -26.19 38.05 -9.65
N PRO A 355 -25.01 37.97 -9.02
CA PRO A 355 -23.83 37.39 -9.64
C PRO A 355 -24.06 35.93 -10.04
N GLU A 356 -23.75 35.58 -11.28
CA GLU A 356 -23.87 34.20 -11.81
C GLU A 356 -22.50 33.50 -11.85
N PRO A 357 -22.41 32.19 -11.51
CA PRO A 357 -23.49 31.34 -11.00
C PRO A 357 -23.89 31.74 -9.56
N ASN A 358 -25.19 31.87 -9.32
CA ASN A 358 -25.73 32.36 -8.05
C ASN A 358 -25.79 31.30 -6.93
N HIS A 359 -25.54 30.03 -7.27
CA HIS A 359 -25.47 28.91 -6.33
C HIS A 359 -24.17 28.12 -6.51
N ARG A 360 -23.82 27.32 -5.50
CA ARG A 360 -22.65 26.44 -5.53
C ARG A 360 -23.10 24.99 -5.53
N TRP A 361 -22.64 24.22 -6.52
CA TRP A 361 -22.85 22.78 -6.59
C TRP A 361 -21.50 22.06 -6.65
N GLY A 362 -21.11 21.31 -5.63
CA GLY A 362 -19.81 20.64 -5.65
C GLY A 362 -19.27 20.33 -4.26
N ASP A 363 -18.00 19.93 -4.25
CA ASP A 363 -17.31 19.56 -3.02
C ASP A 363 -17.10 20.80 -2.11
N PRO A 364 -17.21 20.63 -0.78
CA PRO A 364 -16.92 21.69 0.18
C PRO A 364 -15.44 22.08 0.19
N ASP A 365 -15.14 23.28 0.74
CA ASP A 365 -13.77 23.58 1.18
C ASP A 365 -13.51 22.81 2.46
N THR A 366 -12.46 21.99 2.51
CA THR A 366 -12.14 21.15 3.66
C THR A 366 -10.69 21.26 4.07
N ARG A 367 -10.44 21.32 5.38
CA ARG A 367 -9.12 21.23 5.98
C ARG A 367 -9.11 20.10 6.99
N ASP A 368 -8.31 19.09 6.72
CA ASP A 368 -8.10 17.93 7.55
C ASP A 368 -6.71 17.97 8.19
N SER A 369 -6.65 17.64 9.47
CA SER A 369 -5.41 17.34 10.18
C SER A 369 -5.58 16.02 10.90
N MET A 370 -4.73 15.05 10.57
CA MET A 370 -4.85 13.68 11.01
C MET A 370 -3.52 13.19 11.54
N SER A 371 -3.58 12.37 12.59
CA SER A 371 -2.43 11.64 13.12
C SER A 371 -2.88 10.26 13.58
N PHE A 372 -2.03 9.26 13.38
CA PHE A 372 -2.27 7.89 13.76
C PHE A 372 -1.01 7.28 14.36
N VAL A 373 -1.20 6.36 15.29
CA VAL A 373 -0.14 5.56 15.90
C VAL A 373 -0.51 4.08 15.84
N ASN A 374 0.50 3.24 15.61
CA ASN A 374 0.36 1.79 15.67
C ASN A 374 1.58 1.21 16.39
N ALA A 375 1.36 0.64 17.58
CA ALA A 375 2.41 0.10 18.42
C ALA A 375 2.20 -1.41 18.63
N SER A 376 3.30 -2.15 18.59
CA SER A 376 3.31 -3.59 18.83
C SER A 376 4.60 -3.99 19.52
N VAL A 377 4.49 -4.64 20.69
CA VAL A 377 5.62 -5.07 21.52
C VAL A 377 5.46 -6.56 21.88
N PRO A 378 6.43 -7.41 21.53
CA PRO A 378 6.41 -8.82 21.92
C PRO A 378 6.72 -8.95 23.42
N LEU A 379 5.94 -9.78 24.11
CA LEU A 379 6.13 -10.08 25.54
C LEU A 379 7.16 -11.19 25.79
N ASN A 380 7.56 -11.91 24.74
CA ASN A 380 8.52 -13.01 24.84
C ASN A 380 9.46 -13.04 23.62
N ASP A 381 10.63 -13.64 23.78
CA ASP A 381 11.66 -13.71 22.72
C ASP A 381 11.22 -14.56 21.53
N ARG A 382 10.29 -15.49 21.75
CA ARG A 382 9.68 -16.29 20.67
C ARG A 382 8.60 -15.53 19.89
N GLN A 383 8.28 -14.29 20.27
CA GLN A 383 7.27 -13.44 19.61
C GLN A 383 5.90 -14.11 19.41
N THR A 384 5.47 -14.95 20.35
CA THR A 384 4.15 -15.62 20.29
C THR A 384 3.08 -14.89 21.10
N ARG A 385 3.47 -13.90 21.91
CA ARG A 385 2.57 -13.06 22.70
C ARG A 385 2.92 -11.60 22.49
N TRP A 386 1.90 -10.77 22.26
CA TRP A 386 2.08 -9.38 21.91
C TRP A 386 1.17 -8.49 22.76
N VAL A 387 1.67 -7.30 23.10
CA VAL A 387 0.86 -6.16 23.49
C VAL A 387 0.85 -5.21 22.31
N TYR A 388 -0.34 -4.82 21.87
CA TYR A 388 -0.53 -3.87 20.79
C TYR A 388 -1.45 -2.74 21.24
N ALA A 389 -1.24 -1.56 20.67
CA ALA A 389 -2.10 -0.41 20.85
C ALA A 389 -2.07 0.41 19.57
N PHE A 390 -3.23 0.85 19.10
CA PHE A 390 -3.32 1.72 17.94
C PHE A 390 -4.48 2.69 18.12
N GLY A 391 -4.41 3.81 17.42
CA GLY A 391 -5.40 4.85 17.47
C GLY A 391 -4.94 6.09 16.77
N GLY A 392 -5.81 7.09 16.70
CA GLY A 392 -5.48 8.34 16.04
C GLY A 392 -6.39 9.46 16.46
N PHE A 393 -6.01 10.65 16.02
CA PHE A 393 -6.76 11.88 16.17
C PHE A 393 -6.95 12.49 14.79
N SER A 394 -8.18 12.87 14.46
CA SER A 394 -8.51 13.60 13.24
C SER A 394 -9.36 14.82 13.57
N ARG A 395 -9.09 15.93 12.88
CA ARG A 395 -9.90 17.14 12.90
C ARG A 395 -10.16 17.58 11.47
N ARG A 396 -11.43 17.62 11.07
CA ARG A 396 -11.89 18.20 9.81
C ARG A 396 -12.67 19.47 10.08
N VAL A 397 -12.33 20.54 9.37
CA VAL A 397 -13.15 21.75 9.27
C VAL A 397 -13.62 21.86 7.83
N ALA A 398 -14.91 22.02 7.61
CA ALA A 398 -15.50 22.09 6.28
C ALA A 398 -16.44 23.29 6.13
N ASN A 399 -16.46 23.87 4.93
CA ASN A 399 -17.40 24.91 4.52
C ASN A 399 -18.18 24.44 3.28
N SER A 400 -19.38 23.98 3.57
CA SER A 400 -20.32 23.40 2.62
C SER A 400 -21.25 24.41 1.99
N ALA A 401 -21.76 24.09 0.79
CA ALA A 401 -22.77 24.90 0.13
C ALA A 401 -24.08 24.82 0.93
N GLY A 402 -24.62 25.97 1.30
CA GLY A 402 -25.97 26.11 1.85
C GLY A 402 -26.85 26.89 0.89
N PHE A 403 -28.16 26.82 1.11
CA PHE A 403 -29.13 27.72 0.49
C PHE A 403 -29.14 29.08 1.18
#